data_AF-Q6AN30-F1
#
_entry.id   AF-Q6AN30-F1
#
_cell.length_a   1.000
_cell.length_b   1.000
_cell.length_c   1.000
_cell.angle_alpha   90.00
_cell.angle_beta   90.00
_cell.angle_gamma   90.00
#
_symmetry.space_group_name_H-M   'P 1'
#
loop_
_entity.id
_entity.type
_entity.pdbx_description
1 polymer ?
#
loop_
_entity_poly.entity_id
_entity_poly.type
_entity_poly.pdbx_seq_one_letter_code
_entity_poly.pdbx_strand_id
1 'polypeptide(L)'
;MILTTQKHSKKRPIMHETIWPGIASLGILTSFLLPIFFFIALIMSLFIPFWILRIRRELIEINQKTPRKKESTLQDIRCPDCAELILEMARVCKHCGYRFDRDKEEKKEKEDRLQRGKQCSFCGCINEAGKERCAKCGQPL
;
A
#
# COMPACT_ATOMS: atom_id res chain seq x y z
N MET A 1 -53.04 90.48 19.22
CA MET A 1 -53.53 89.09 19.13
C MET A 1 -52.43 88.27 18.47
N ILE A 2 -51.66 87.52 19.25
CA ILE A 2 -50.45 86.83 18.81
C ILE A 2 -50.79 85.35 18.65
N LEU A 3 -50.65 84.80 17.43
CA LEU A 3 -50.77 83.36 17.16
C LEU A 3 -49.36 82.74 17.25
N THR A 4 -49.13 81.93 18.27
CA THR A 4 -47.91 81.13 18.44
C THR A 4 -48.09 79.75 17.82
N THR A 5 -47.20 79.39 16.88
CA THR A 5 -47.14 78.06 16.26
C THR A 5 -46.39 77.08 17.17
N GLN A 6 -47.01 75.97 17.54
CA GLN A 6 -46.39 74.93 18.37
C GLN A 6 -45.70 73.86 17.50
N LYS A 7 -44.37 73.74 17.65
CA LYS A 7 -43.50 72.83 16.90
C LYS A 7 -43.32 71.51 17.68
N HIS A 8 -43.96 70.44 17.22
CA HIS A 8 -43.86 69.10 17.82
C HIS A 8 -42.52 68.43 17.45
N SER A 9 -41.63 68.24 18.44
CA SER A 9 -40.36 67.51 18.30
C SER A 9 -40.56 66.03 18.64
N LYS A 10 -40.36 65.16 17.64
CA LYS A 10 -40.50 63.69 17.75
C LYS A 10 -39.18 63.09 18.27
N LYS A 11 -39.11 62.78 19.56
CA LYS A 11 -37.97 62.06 20.18
C LYS A 11 -37.94 60.61 19.67
N ARG A 12 -36.79 60.14 19.17
CA ARG A 12 -36.57 58.73 18.79
C ARG A 12 -36.34 57.87 20.05
N PRO A 13 -36.96 56.69 20.18
CA PRO A 13 -36.72 55.80 21.31
C PRO A 13 -35.34 55.14 21.20
N ILE A 14 -34.62 55.14 22.32
CA ILE A 14 -33.36 54.43 22.53
C ILE A 14 -33.71 52.93 22.62
N MET A 15 -33.29 52.15 21.63
CA MET A 15 -33.41 50.70 21.69
C MET A 15 -32.38 50.18 22.70
N HIS A 16 -32.89 49.66 23.82
CA HIS A 16 -32.12 48.97 24.83
C HIS A 16 -31.72 47.59 24.29
N GLU A 17 -30.44 47.26 24.29
CA GLU A 17 -29.91 45.97 23.87
C GLU A 17 -30.49 44.86 24.75
N THR A 18 -31.34 44.02 24.16
CA THR A 18 -31.83 42.78 24.77
C THR A 18 -30.71 41.74 24.71
N ILE A 19 -29.92 41.68 25.77
CA ILE A 19 -29.00 40.58 26.08
C ILE A 19 -29.79 39.27 26.02
N TRP A 20 -29.49 38.43 25.03
CA TRP A 20 -30.17 37.16 24.76
C TRP A 20 -29.99 36.18 25.95
N PRO A 21 -31.05 35.77 26.65
CA PRO A 21 -30.96 34.87 27.81
C PRO A 21 -30.61 33.41 27.46
N GLY A 22 -30.40 33.08 26.19
CA GLY A 22 -30.18 31.71 25.71
C GLY A 22 -28.78 31.13 25.94
N ILE A 23 -27.80 31.92 26.40
CA ILE A 23 -26.39 31.48 26.50
C ILE A 23 -26.10 30.80 27.85
N ALA A 24 -26.90 31.10 28.89
CA ALA A 24 -26.66 30.59 30.24
C ALA A 24 -26.86 29.07 30.37
N SER A 25 -27.72 28.46 29.54
CA SER A 25 -27.98 27.02 29.53
C SER A 25 -26.97 26.18 28.74
N LEU A 26 -26.16 26.80 27.87
CA LEU A 26 -25.13 26.10 27.08
C LEU A 26 -23.87 25.77 27.90
N GLY A 27 -23.55 26.58 28.91
CA GLY A 27 -22.33 26.41 29.72
C GLY A 27 -22.26 25.07 30.43
N ILE A 28 -23.38 24.61 31.02
CA ILE A 28 -23.41 23.37 31.81
C ILE A 28 -23.17 22.14 30.92
N LEU A 29 -23.79 22.08 29.74
CA LEU A 29 -23.57 21.00 28.77
C LEU A 29 -22.12 20.97 28.28
N THR A 30 -21.53 22.13 27.99
CA THR A 30 -20.13 22.18 27.52
C THR A 30 -19.13 21.73 28.60
N SER A 31 -19.40 22.02 29.87
CA SER A 31 -18.55 21.59 30.99
C SER A 31 -18.51 20.07 31.17
N PHE A 32 -19.57 19.34 30.79
CA PHE A 32 -19.59 17.87 30.83
C PHE A 32 -19.15 17.23 29.51
N LEU A 33 -19.44 17.85 28.37
CA LEU A 33 -19.08 17.29 27.06
C LEU A 33 -17.58 17.38 26.76
N LEU A 34 -16.90 18.45 27.19
CA LEU A 34 -15.45 18.60 27.00
C LEU A 34 -14.64 17.48 27.67
N PRO A 35 -14.79 17.19 28.98
CA PRO A 35 -14.02 16.12 29.61
C PRO A 35 -14.34 14.74 29.01
N ILE A 36 -15.60 14.49 28.64
CA ILE A 36 -15.99 13.24 27.95
C ILE A 36 -15.27 13.14 26.60
N PHE A 37 -15.24 14.22 25.82
CA PHE A 37 -14.54 14.26 24.54
C PHE A 37 -13.03 14.00 24.70
N PHE A 38 -12.38 14.66 25.67
CA PHE A 38 -10.96 14.43 25.94
C PHE A 38 -10.68 12.99 26.41
N PHE A 39 -11.57 12.41 27.21
CA PHE A 39 -11.46 11.02 27.66
C PHE A 39 -11.58 10.03 26.50
N ILE A 40 -12.54 10.23 25.60
CA ILE A 40 -12.69 9.42 24.38
C ILE A 40 -11.46 9.58 23.47
N ALA A 41 -10.97 10.81 23.28
CA ALA A 41 -9.78 11.07 22.48
C ALA A 41 -8.53 10.39 23.07
N LEU A 42 -8.39 10.37 24.39
CA LEU A 42 -7.29 9.69 25.08
C LEU A 42 -7.37 8.17 24.88
N ILE A 43 -8.56 7.58 25.01
CA ILE A 43 -8.78 6.15 24.75
C ILE A 43 -8.45 5.82 23.28
N MET A 44 -8.96 6.59 22.33
CA MET A 44 -8.67 6.38 20.91
C MET A 44 -7.17 6.52 20.61
N SER A 45 -6.47 7.48 21.20
CA SER A 45 -5.03 7.66 21.05
C SER A 45 -4.22 6.44 21.51
N LEU A 46 -4.70 5.73 22.53
CA LEU A 46 -4.08 4.49 23.02
C LEU A 46 -4.47 3.27 22.17
N PHE A 47 -5.71 3.20 21.68
CA PHE A 47 -6.23 2.05 20.92
C PHE A 47 -5.84 2.05 19.43
N ILE A 48 -5.79 3.21 18.78
CA ILE A 48 -5.41 3.37 17.37
C ILE A 48 -4.04 2.75 17.06
N PRO A 49 -2.94 3.04 17.79
CA PRO A 49 -1.64 2.44 17.49
C PRO A 49 -1.64 0.92 17.68
N PHE A 50 -2.35 0.41 18.69
CA PHE A 50 -2.50 -1.03 18.91
C PHE A 50 -3.25 -1.72 17.77
N TRP A 51 -4.35 -1.12 17.30
CA TRP A 51 -5.12 -1.60 16.14
C TRP A 51 -4.30 -1.57 14.85
N ILE A 52 -3.54 -0.49 14.59
CA ILE A 52 -2.67 -0.38 13.41
C ILE A 52 -1.58 -1.46 13.42
N LEU A 53 -0.94 -1.69 14.57
CA LEU A 53 0.10 -2.72 14.70
C LEU A 53 -0.44 -4.14 14.50
N ARG A 54 -1.65 -4.42 15.01
CA ARG A 54 -2.32 -5.70 14.80
C ARG A 54 -2.69 -5.93 13.33
N ILE A 55 -3.27 -4.93 12.67
CA ILE A 55 -3.64 -5.01 11.23
C ILE A 55 -2.39 -5.19 10.35
N ARG A 56 -1.29 -4.49 10.65
CA ARG A 56 -0.02 -4.66 9.92
C ARG A 56 0.52 -6.08 9.97
N ARG A 57 0.34 -6.79 11.11
CA ARG A 57 0.83 -8.17 11.28
C ARG A 57 0.14 -9.13 10.30
N GLU A 58 -1.17 -9.01 10.14
CA GLU A 58 -1.96 -9.85 9.21
C GLU A 58 -1.64 -9.55 7.74
N LEU A 59 -1.40 -8.27 7.39
CA LEU A 59 -1.07 -7.86 6.01
C LEU A 59 0.31 -8.34 5.55
N ILE A 60 1.29 -8.45 6.44
CA ILE A 60 2.63 -8.95 6.10
C ILE A 60 2.56 -10.43 5.70
N GLU A 61 1.74 -11.23 6.38
CA GLU A 61 1.62 -12.67 6.08
C GLU A 61 0.93 -12.93 4.73
N ILE A 62 -0.08 -12.13 4.38
CA ILE A 62 -0.77 -12.25 3.08
C ILE A 62 0.17 -11.88 1.92
N ASN A 63 1.00 -10.84 2.08
CA ASN A 63 1.97 -10.44 1.04
C ASN A 63 3.04 -11.53 0.81
N GLN A 64 3.42 -12.28 1.85
CA GLN A 64 4.40 -13.36 1.71
C GLN A 64 3.84 -14.64 1.08
N LYS A 65 2.56 -14.97 1.31
CA LYS A 65 1.92 -16.19 0.76
C LYS A 65 1.47 -16.06 -0.69
N THR A 66 1.29 -14.84 -1.18
CA THR A 66 1.46 -14.64 -2.62
C THR A 66 2.95 -14.67 -2.88
N PRO A 67 3.55 -15.75 -3.44
CA PRO A 67 4.74 -15.51 -4.23
C PRO A 67 4.33 -14.36 -5.14
N ARG A 68 5.10 -13.27 -5.20
CA ARG A 68 4.94 -12.33 -6.31
C ARG A 68 4.86 -13.23 -7.51
N LYS A 69 3.67 -13.40 -8.08
CA LYS A 69 3.51 -13.88 -9.44
C LYS A 69 4.25 -12.80 -10.16
N LYS A 70 5.54 -13.09 -10.40
CA LYS A 70 6.54 -12.13 -10.82
C LYS A 70 5.83 -11.32 -11.87
N GLU A 71 5.71 -10.02 -11.61
CA GLU A 71 5.27 -9.02 -12.57
C GLU A 71 6.18 -9.21 -13.79
N SER A 72 5.84 -10.21 -14.59
CA SER A 72 6.49 -10.68 -15.81
C SER A 72 5.61 -10.23 -16.99
N THR A 73 4.81 -9.21 -16.73
CA THR A 73 3.65 -8.83 -17.51
C THR A 73 3.93 -7.72 -18.50
N LEU A 74 5.11 -7.07 -18.47
CA LEU A 74 5.48 -6.00 -19.40
C LEU A 74 6.99 -5.92 -19.66
N GLN A 75 7.65 -7.04 -19.93
CA GLN A 75 8.94 -6.98 -20.64
C GLN A 75 8.68 -7.22 -22.12
N ASP A 76 9.04 -6.24 -22.93
CA ASP A 76 8.96 -6.34 -24.39
C ASP A 76 10.29 -6.86 -24.94
N ILE A 77 10.20 -7.90 -25.76
CA ILE A 77 11.32 -8.44 -26.54
C ILE A 77 11.13 -8.07 -28.01
N ARG A 78 12.23 -7.96 -28.77
CA ARG A 78 12.14 -7.80 -30.22
C ARG A 78 12.02 -9.15 -30.89
N CYS A 79 11.06 -9.28 -31.80
CA CYS A 79 10.93 -10.48 -32.63
C CYS A 79 12.19 -10.63 -33.52
N PRO A 80 12.83 -11.82 -33.58
CA PRO A 80 14.05 -12.02 -34.37
C PRO A 80 13.82 -11.94 -35.88
N ASP A 81 12.57 -12.11 -36.32
CA ASP A 81 12.21 -12.21 -37.73
C ASP A 81 11.73 -10.86 -38.31
N CYS A 82 10.87 -10.14 -37.59
CA CYS A 82 10.32 -8.85 -38.03
C CYS A 82 10.81 -7.63 -37.22
N ALA A 83 11.68 -7.82 -36.22
CA ALA A 83 12.24 -6.78 -35.34
C ALA A 83 11.23 -5.97 -34.50
N GLU A 84 9.94 -6.29 -34.57
CA GLU A 84 8.87 -5.59 -33.85
C GLU A 84 8.84 -5.93 -32.36
N LEU A 85 8.39 -5.00 -31.53
CA LEU A 85 8.27 -5.17 -30.08
C LEU A 85 7.04 -6.02 -29.73
N ILE A 86 7.28 -7.10 -28.98
CA ILE A 86 6.26 -8.05 -28.54
C ILE A 86 6.47 -8.39 -27.06
N LEU A 87 5.42 -8.87 -26.40
CA LEU A 87 5.55 -9.33 -25.01
C LEU A 87 6.46 -10.56 -24.94
N GLU A 88 7.34 -10.62 -23.93
CA GLU A 88 8.20 -11.78 -23.64
C GLU A 88 7.41 -13.08 -23.45
N MET A 89 6.16 -12.98 -22.99
CA MET A 89 5.27 -14.14 -22.81
C MET A 89 4.59 -14.61 -24.10
N ALA A 90 4.70 -13.87 -25.21
CA ALA A 90 4.04 -14.23 -26.46
C ALA A 90 4.64 -15.52 -27.02
N ARG A 91 3.79 -16.54 -27.26
CA ARG A 91 4.20 -17.78 -27.94
C ARG A 91 4.40 -17.60 -29.45
N VAL A 92 3.73 -16.60 -30.01
CA VAL A 92 3.74 -16.31 -31.45
C VAL A 92 3.74 -14.80 -31.64
N CYS A 93 4.58 -14.30 -32.56
CA CYS A 93 4.60 -12.90 -32.92
C CYS A 93 3.32 -12.53 -33.67
N LYS A 94 2.61 -11.49 -33.20
CA LYS A 94 1.37 -10.99 -33.81
C LYS A 94 1.57 -10.32 -35.19
N HIS A 95 2.81 -9.97 -35.54
CA HIS A 95 3.14 -9.25 -36.78
C HIS A 95 3.55 -10.18 -37.92
N CYS A 96 4.46 -11.14 -37.68
CA CYS A 96 4.96 -12.05 -38.72
C CYS A 96 4.58 -13.52 -38.51
N GLY A 97 4.04 -13.90 -37.36
CA GLY A 97 3.69 -15.30 -37.07
C GLY A 97 4.87 -16.18 -36.59
N TYR A 98 6.06 -15.61 -36.37
CA TYR A 98 7.20 -16.33 -35.79
C TYR A 98 6.82 -16.99 -34.45
N ARG A 99 7.18 -18.26 -34.26
CA ARG A 99 6.85 -19.03 -33.06
C ARG A 99 8.05 -19.13 -32.12
N PHE A 100 7.85 -18.79 -30.85
CA PHE A 100 8.87 -18.86 -29.82
C PHE A 100 8.86 -20.25 -29.16
N ASP A 101 9.91 -21.04 -29.38
CA ASP A 101 10.07 -22.37 -28.77
C ASP A 101 10.59 -22.27 -27.32
N ARG A 102 9.78 -21.70 -26.41
CA ARG A 102 10.17 -21.52 -25.00
C ARG A 102 10.41 -22.84 -24.26
N ASP A 103 9.76 -23.91 -24.69
CA ASP A 103 9.94 -25.25 -24.12
C ASP A 103 11.38 -25.76 -24.32
N LYS A 104 12.09 -25.31 -25.37
CA LYS A 104 13.49 -25.68 -25.60
C LYS A 104 14.43 -24.89 -24.68
N GLU A 105 14.13 -23.63 -24.43
CA GLU A 105 14.93 -22.75 -23.56
C GLU A 105 14.82 -23.18 -22.09
N GLU A 106 13.61 -23.50 -21.60
CA GLU A 106 13.42 -24.00 -20.24
C GLU A 106 14.10 -25.35 -20.00
N LYS A 107 14.13 -26.22 -21.02
CA LYS A 107 14.86 -27.49 -20.95
C LYS A 107 16.36 -27.26 -20.91
N LYS A 108 16.90 -26.36 -21.74
CA LYS A 108 18.32 -25.98 -21.71
C LYS A 108 18.72 -25.39 -20.36
N GLU A 109 17.91 -24.52 -19.75
CA GLU A 109 18.25 -23.96 -18.44
C GLU A 109 18.29 -25.03 -17.34
N LYS A 110 17.34 -25.97 -17.35
CA LYS A 110 17.35 -27.11 -16.42
C LYS A 110 18.55 -28.04 -16.66
N GLU A 111 18.90 -28.27 -17.92
CA GLU A 111 20.04 -29.10 -18.30
C GLU A 111 21.38 -28.43 -17.94
N ASP A 112 21.55 -27.14 -18.22
CA ASP A 112 22.72 -26.35 -17.81
C ASP A 112 22.83 -26.23 -16.29
N ARG A 113 21.70 -26.16 -15.57
CA ARG A 113 21.69 -26.18 -14.11
C ARG A 113 22.06 -27.57 -13.59
N LEU A 114 21.61 -28.63 -14.26
CA LEU A 114 22.01 -29.99 -13.90
C LEU A 114 23.52 -30.17 -14.12
N GLN A 115 24.05 -29.70 -15.26
CA GLN A 115 25.46 -29.77 -15.61
C GLN A 115 26.36 -28.92 -14.71
N ARG A 116 25.86 -27.79 -14.19
CA ARG A 116 26.57 -26.98 -13.19
C ARG A 116 26.64 -27.75 -11.87
N GLY A 117 27.83 -28.30 -11.63
CA GLY A 117 28.15 -29.06 -10.44
C GLY A 117 27.75 -28.39 -9.11
N LYS A 118 27.42 -29.20 -8.10
CA LYS A 118 27.06 -28.71 -6.76
C LYS A 118 28.30 -28.41 -5.93
N GLN A 119 28.30 -27.27 -5.25
CA GLN A 119 29.33 -26.97 -4.25
C GLN A 119 28.97 -27.66 -2.94
N CYS A 120 29.87 -28.50 -2.43
CA CYS A 120 29.70 -29.12 -1.12
C CYS A 120 29.79 -28.08 -0.01
N SER A 121 28.78 -28.02 0.86
CA SER A 121 28.72 -27.06 1.98
C SER A 121 29.78 -27.29 3.06
N PHE A 122 30.46 -28.44 3.06
CA PHE A 122 31.45 -28.80 4.07
C PHE A 122 32.90 -28.56 3.60
N CYS A 123 33.31 -29.11 2.46
CA CYS A 123 34.66 -28.90 1.91
C CYS A 123 34.78 -27.66 1.02
N GLY A 124 33.67 -27.07 0.59
CA GLY A 124 33.63 -25.99 -0.40
C GLY A 124 33.97 -26.41 -1.84
N CYS A 125 34.21 -27.69 -2.09
CA CYS A 125 34.64 -28.20 -3.38
C CYS A 125 33.45 -28.42 -4.35
N ILE A 126 33.66 -28.13 -5.63
CA ILE A 126 32.64 -28.31 -6.69
C ILE A 126 32.64 -29.78 -7.13
N ASN A 127 31.46 -30.40 -7.10
CA ASN A 127 31.23 -31.78 -7.50
C ASN A 127 30.43 -31.82 -8.79
N GLU A 128 30.63 -32.82 -9.62
CA GLU A 128 29.89 -32.98 -10.87
C GLU A 128 28.37 -33.08 -10.66
N ALA A 129 27.66 -32.67 -11.71
CA ALA A 129 26.23 -32.85 -11.90
C ALA A 129 25.73 -34.23 -11.44
N GLY A 130 24.69 -34.26 -10.61
CA GLY A 130 24.02 -35.52 -10.24
C GLY A 130 24.73 -36.40 -9.20
N LYS A 131 25.90 -36.00 -8.67
CA LYS A 131 26.51 -36.72 -7.54
C LYS A 131 25.72 -36.47 -6.25
N GLU A 132 25.45 -37.54 -5.51
CA GLU A 132 24.76 -37.48 -4.21
C GLU A 132 25.71 -37.21 -3.03
N ARG A 133 27.00 -37.54 -3.20
CA ARG A 133 28.04 -37.36 -2.18
C ARG A 133 29.26 -36.68 -2.77
N CYS A 134 29.93 -35.94 -1.90
CA CYS A 134 31.14 -35.19 -2.22
C CYS A 134 32.31 -36.14 -2.49
N ALA A 135 32.97 -35.98 -3.64
CA ALA A 135 34.13 -36.78 -4.03
C ALA A 135 35.37 -36.56 -3.14
N LYS A 136 35.43 -35.42 -2.43
CA LYS A 136 36.57 -35.07 -1.56
C LYS A 136 36.38 -35.48 -0.10
N CYS A 137 35.19 -35.23 0.47
CA CYS A 137 34.95 -35.43 1.91
C CYS A 137 33.85 -36.45 2.23
N GLY A 138 33.16 -37.01 1.23
CA GLY A 138 32.14 -38.04 1.42
C GLY A 138 30.80 -37.57 2.00
N GLN A 139 30.66 -36.29 2.37
CA GLN A 139 29.39 -35.73 2.84
C GLN A 139 28.32 -35.62 1.72
N PRO A 140 27.02 -35.66 2.05
CA PRO A 140 25.95 -35.48 1.07
C PRO A 140 25.94 -34.06 0.44
N LEU A 141 25.52 -33.96 -0.84
CA LEU A 141 25.56 -32.75 -1.69
C LEU A 141 24.21 -32.05 -1.94
#